data_AF-A0A4Q3KKD3-F1
#
_entry.id   AF-A0A4Q3KKD3-F1
#
_cell.length_a   1.000
_cell.length_b   1.000
_cell.length_c   1.000
_cell.angle_alpha   90.00
_cell.angle_beta   90.00
_cell.angle_gamma   90.00
#
_symmetry.space_group_name_H-M   'P 1'
#
loop_
_entity.id
_entity.type
_entity.pdbx_description
1 polymer ?
#
loop_
_entity_poly.entity_id
_entity_poly.type
_entity_poly.pdbx_seq_one_letter_code
_entity_poly.pdbx_strand_id
1 'polypeptide(L)' 'QAAREARRPMALLGRYGAGGDHPVLLGVPETEYLKACFVRALQ' A
#
# COMPACT_ATOMS: atom_id res chain seq x y z
N GLN A 1 11.33 -0.01 5.57
CA GLN A 1 12.79 -0.23 5.71
C GLN A 1 13.40 -0.87 4.47
N ALA A 2 12.76 -1.88 3.87
CA ALA A 2 13.21 -2.61 2.67
C ALA A 2 13.76 -1.75 1.50
N ALA A 3 13.10 -0.65 1.12
CA ALA A 3 13.60 0.20 0.03
C ALA A 3 14.99 0.82 0.33
N ARG A 4 15.24 1.20 1.60
CA ARG A 4 16.53 1.73 2.04
C ARG A 4 17.61 0.64 2.02
N GLU A 5 17.26 -0.55 2.49
CA GLU A 5 18.14 -1.72 2.50
C GLU A 5 18.51 -2.17 1.08
N ALA A 6 17.56 -2.08 0.13
CA ALA A 6 17.80 -2.37 -1.27
C ALA A 6 18.74 -1.36 -1.96
N ARG A 7 19.06 -0.23 -1.31
CA ARG A 7 19.90 0.87 -1.84
C ARG A 7 19.47 1.35 -3.23
N ARG A 8 18.17 1.26 -3.51
CA ARG A 8 17.56 1.69 -4.77
C ARG A 8 16.46 2.69 -4.45
N PRO A 9 16.52 3.92 -5.00
CA PRO A 9 15.39 4.83 -4.92
C PRO A 9 14.16 4.14 -5.50
N MET A 10 13.00 4.28 -4.84
CA MET A 10 11.75 3.70 -5.32
C MET A 10 10.69 4.78 -5.43
N ALA A 11 9.94 4.78 -6.53
CA ALA A 11 8.76 5.60 -6.70
C ALA A 11 7.52 4.80 -6.31
N LEU A 12 6.64 5.42 -5.52
CA LEU A 12 5.31 4.87 -5.23
C LEU A 12 4.41 5.08 -6.45
N LEU A 13 3.86 3.99 -6.98
CA LEU A 13 2.93 4.02 -8.11
C LEU A 13 1.48 4.08 -7.64
N GLY A 14 1.18 3.46 -6.49
CA GLY A 14 -0.18 3.46 -5.96
C GLY A 14 -0.28 2.77 -4.61
N ARG A 15 -1.32 3.15 -3.88
CA ARG A 15 -1.75 2.50 -2.63
C ARG A 15 -3.17 2.00 -2.84
N TYR A 16 -3.40 0.77 -2.44
CA TYR A 16 -4.68 0.09 -2.62
C TYR A 16 -5.07 -0.62 -1.32
N GLY A 17 -6.35 -0.92 -1.21
CA GLY A 17 -6.94 -1.65 -0.11
C GLY A 17 -7.98 -2.64 -0.60
N ALA A 18 -8.98 -2.90 0.25
CA ALA A 18 -10.08 -3.79 -0.07
C ALA A 18 -10.89 -3.31 -1.30
N GLY A 19 -11.42 -4.27 -2.07
CA GLY A 19 -12.29 -4.01 -3.22
C GLY A 19 -13.68 -3.52 -2.82
N GLY A 20 -14.49 -3.14 -3.80
CA GLY A 20 -15.83 -2.59 -3.55
C GLY A 20 -16.81 -3.58 -2.90
N ASP A 21 -16.55 -4.88 -3.02
CA ASP A 21 -17.26 -5.97 -2.36
C ASP A 21 -16.89 -6.11 -0.86
N HIS A 22 -15.85 -5.41 -0.41
CA HIS A 22 -15.35 -5.41 0.96
C HIS A 22 -15.16 -3.96 1.46
N PRO A 23 -16.25 -3.23 1.75
CA PRO A 23 -16.16 -1.82 2.10
C PRO A 23 -15.48 -1.60 3.45
N VAL A 24 -14.68 -0.54 3.51
CA VAL A 24 -14.13 -0.02 4.75
C VAL A 24 -15.18 0.87 5.42
N LEU A 25 -15.49 0.59 6.68
CA LEU A 25 -16.46 1.34 7.47
C LEU A 25 -15.74 2.51 8.16
N LEU A 26 -16.15 3.75 7.86
CA LEU A 26 -15.51 4.96 8.38
C LEU A 26 -15.41 5.00 9.92
N GLY A 27 -16.40 4.44 10.63
CA GLY A 27 -16.44 4.40 12.09
C GLY A 27 -15.75 3.18 12.72
N VAL A 28 -15.22 2.26 11.91
CA VAL A 28 -14.62 1.00 12.38
C VAL A 28 -13.27 0.81 11.66
N PRO A 29 -12.20 1.47 12.13
CA PRO A 29 -10.89 1.47 11.46
C PRO A 29 -10.32 0.06 11.26
N GLU A 30 -10.70 -0.90 12.11
CA GLU A 30 -10.32 -2.31 12.02
C GLU A 30 -10.77 -2.96 10.69
N THR A 31 -11.78 -2.40 10.01
CA THR A 31 -12.23 -2.89 8.70
C THR A 31 -11.25 -2.56 7.57
N GLU A 32 -10.32 -1.62 7.78
CA GLU A 32 -9.28 -1.28 6.81
C GLU A 32 -8.06 -2.21 6.94
N TYR A 33 -8.26 -3.53 6.90
CA TYR A 33 -7.21 -4.51 7.19
C TYR A 33 -6.30 -4.83 5.99
N LEU A 34 -6.83 -4.83 4.76
CA LEU A 34 -6.04 -5.15 3.57
C LEU A 34 -5.30 -3.92 3.06
N LYS A 35 -3.98 -4.03 2.87
CA LYS A 35 -3.11 -2.96 2.36
C LYS A 35 -2.24 -3.49 1.23
N ALA A 36 -2.09 -2.70 0.18
CA ALA A 36 -1.13 -2.97 -0.89
C ALA A 36 -0.44 -1.67 -1.35
N CYS A 37 0.86 -1.77 -1.61
CA CYS A 37 1.66 -0.68 -2.17
C CYS A 37 2.39 -1.20 -3.40
N PHE A 38 2.17 -0.53 -4.53
CA PHE A 38 2.89 -0.81 -5.76
C PHE A 38 4.02 0.20 -5.88
N VAL A 39 5.25 -0.31 -6.01
CA VAL A 39 6.45 0.50 -6.09
C VAL A 39 7.26 0.12 -7.32
N ARG A 40 7.92 1.11 -7.91
CA ARG A 40 8.87 0.93 -9.00
C ARG A 40 10.25 1.33 -8.51
N ALA A 41 11.20 0.41 -8.63
CA ALA A 41 12.60 0.77 -8.45
C ALA A 41 13.06 1.71 -9.57
N LEU A 42 13.62 2.84 -9.19
CA LEU A 42 14.26 3.78 -10.10
C LEU A 42 15.68 3.26 -10.39
N GLN A 43 16.12 3.40 -11.64
CA GLN A 43 17.48 3.06 -12.05
C GLN A 43 18.44 4.18 -11.66
#